data_AF-A0A3M0BV15-F1
#
_entry.id   AF-A0A3M0BV15-F1
#
_cell.length_a   1.000
_cell.length_b   1.000
_cell.length_c   1.000
_cell.angle_alpha   90.00
_cell.angle_beta   90.00
_cell.angle_gamma   90.00
#
_symmetry.space_group_name_H-M   'P 1'
#
loop_
_entity.id
_entity.type
_entity.pdbx_description
1 polymer ?
#
loop_
_entity_poly.entity_id
_entity_poly.type
_entity_poly.pdbx_seq_one_letter_code
_entity_poly.pdbx_strand_id
1 'polypeptide(L)'
;MDKNAATISEDLDQAHSALTAAGVAGTWVGADDVEALGNRKGAYILALRLAAIARVAVPGRDTISFKPAWYFYAGSARGSGGIRARLKRHFRHRKKIHWHIDRLTVNASLMAGFAVTNGRECDLVGHLLASQRFTIAAKGFGNTDCTVCHSHLLRRM
;
A
#
# COMPACT_ATOMS: atom_id res chain seq x y z
N MET A 1 0.20 30.58 -5.25
CA MET A 1 0.87 29.53 -4.44
C MET A 1 -0.16 28.45 -4.18
N ASP A 2 -0.03 27.32 -4.87
CA ASP A 2 -1.02 26.24 -4.84
C ASP A 2 -0.99 25.52 -3.50
N LYS A 3 -1.95 25.86 -2.63
CA LYS A 3 -2.19 25.16 -1.35
C LYS A 3 -2.29 23.63 -1.52
N ASN A 4 -2.66 23.16 -2.72
CA ASN A 4 -2.82 21.75 -3.03
C ASN A 4 -1.48 20.99 -3.10
N ALA A 5 -0.42 21.60 -3.64
CA ALA A 5 0.88 20.93 -3.78
C ALA A 5 1.63 20.81 -2.44
N ALA A 6 1.54 21.85 -1.61
CA ALA A 6 2.13 21.86 -0.26
C ALA A 6 1.48 20.77 0.63
N THR A 7 0.14 20.68 0.64
CA THR A 7 -0.59 19.65 1.41
C THR A 7 -0.26 18.23 0.95
N ILE A 8 -0.09 18.01 -0.36
CA ILE A 8 0.29 16.69 -0.90
C ILE A 8 1.70 16.29 -0.44
N SER A 9 2.65 17.24 -0.44
CA SER A 9 4.01 17.01 0.05
C SER A 9 4.01 16.64 1.53
N GLU A 10 3.31 17.43 2.36
CA GLU A 10 3.19 17.18 3.81
C GLU A 10 2.53 15.83 4.12
N ASP A 11 1.48 15.46 3.36
CA ASP A 11 0.79 14.19 3.53
C ASP A 11 1.69 12.99 3.18
N LEU A 12 2.52 13.10 2.14
CA LEU A 12 3.49 12.06 1.78
C LEU A 12 4.63 11.97 2.80
N ASP A 13 5.10 13.10 3.34
CA ASP A 13 6.12 13.12 4.39
C ASP A 13 5.66 12.40 5.66
N GLN A 14 4.37 12.49 6.00
CA GLN A 14 3.79 11.71 7.10
C GLN A 14 3.82 10.20 6.85
N ALA A 15 3.56 9.76 5.62
CA ALA A 15 3.67 8.36 5.23
C ALA A 15 5.14 7.90 5.24
N HIS A 16 6.06 8.75 4.76
CA HIS A 16 7.50 8.53 4.77
C HIS A 16 8.03 8.32 6.19
N SER A 17 7.77 9.27 7.08
CA SER A 17 8.20 9.22 8.49
C SER A 17 7.69 7.96 9.19
N ALA A 18 6.44 7.55 8.93
CA ALA A 18 5.86 6.37 9.55
C ALA A 18 6.56 5.06 9.15
N LEU A 19 6.93 4.89 7.86
CA LEU A 19 7.65 3.70 7.41
C LEU A 19 9.11 3.68 7.86
N THR A 20 9.78 4.83 7.83
CA THR A 20 11.15 4.96 8.33
C THR A 20 11.22 4.61 9.82
N ALA A 21 10.28 5.09 10.63
CA ALA A 21 10.21 4.78 12.05
C ALA A 21 9.85 3.31 12.34
N ALA A 22 9.36 2.56 11.35
CA ALA A 22 9.13 1.12 11.44
C ALA A 22 10.36 0.29 11.01
N GLY A 23 11.49 0.93 10.69
CA GLY A 23 12.75 0.24 10.38
C GLY A 23 12.75 -0.49 9.03
N VAL A 24 11.85 -0.15 8.12
CA VAL A 24 11.81 -0.78 6.79
C VAL A 24 12.79 -0.07 5.86
N ALA A 25 13.81 -0.78 5.39
CA ALA A 25 14.73 -0.29 4.37
C ALA A 25 14.17 -0.53 2.95
N GLY A 26 14.20 0.49 2.11
CA GLY A 26 13.63 0.43 0.76
C GLY A 26 13.73 1.77 0.03
N THR A 27 13.08 1.86 -1.12
CA THR A 27 13.08 3.05 -1.98
C THR A 27 11.67 3.57 -2.15
N TRP A 28 11.44 4.87 -1.90
CA TRP A 28 10.19 5.53 -2.24
C TRP A 28 10.08 5.73 -3.74
N VAL A 29 8.89 5.48 -4.27
CA VAL A 29 8.60 5.47 -5.70
C VAL A 29 7.19 6.00 -5.92
N GLY A 30 7.07 7.07 -6.71
CA GLY A 30 5.83 7.61 -7.21
C GLY A 30 5.39 6.98 -8.53
N ALA A 31 4.33 7.52 -9.13
CA ALA A 31 3.86 7.06 -10.43
C ALA A 31 4.83 7.43 -11.57
N ASP A 32 5.51 8.56 -11.45
CA ASP A 32 6.34 9.15 -12.51
C ASP A 32 7.73 8.49 -12.62
N ASP A 33 8.25 7.94 -11.53
CA ASP A 33 9.58 7.33 -11.45
C ASP A 33 9.54 5.80 -11.32
N VAL A 34 8.35 5.18 -11.30
CA VAL A 34 8.18 3.72 -11.13
C VAL A 34 8.96 2.90 -12.16
N GLU A 35 9.14 3.41 -13.37
CA GLU A 35 9.88 2.72 -14.43
C GLU A 35 11.34 2.43 -14.06
N ALA A 36 11.97 3.30 -13.26
CA ALA A 36 13.36 3.16 -12.81
C ALA A 36 13.57 1.91 -11.91
N LEU A 37 12.48 1.30 -11.42
CA LEU A 37 12.54 0.03 -10.70
C LEU A 37 12.97 -1.17 -11.55
N GLY A 38 12.89 -1.08 -12.88
CA GLY A 38 13.18 -2.22 -13.74
C GLY A 38 12.33 -3.46 -13.39
N ASN A 39 12.84 -4.66 -13.66
CA ASN A 39 12.15 -5.93 -13.38
C ASN A 39 12.49 -6.52 -12.00
N ARG A 40 12.95 -5.69 -11.04
CA ARG A 40 13.39 -6.17 -9.73
C ARG A 40 12.27 -6.89 -8.99
N LYS A 41 12.55 -8.09 -8.48
CA LYS A 41 11.61 -8.89 -7.68
C LYS A 41 11.75 -8.54 -6.20
N GLY A 42 10.69 -8.78 -5.44
CA GLY A 42 10.70 -8.56 -3.99
C GLY A 42 9.30 -8.37 -3.44
N ALA A 43 9.17 -7.38 -2.57
CA ALA A 43 7.91 -6.94 -2.00
C ALA A 43 7.83 -5.41 -2.02
N TYR A 44 6.65 -4.87 -1.72
CA TYR A 44 6.42 -3.43 -1.64
C TYR A 44 5.41 -3.10 -0.55
N ILE A 45 5.46 -1.87 -0.06
CA ILE A 45 4.36 -1.24 0.67
C ILE A 45 3.71 -0.24 -0.27
N LEU A 46 2.41 -0.37 -0.51
CA LEU A 46 1.61 0.66 -1.15
C LEU A 46 0.97 1.51 -0.05
N ALA A 47 1.46 2.74 0.10
CA ALA A 47 0.80 3.76 0.90
C ALA A 47 -0.29 4.42 0.05
N LEU A 48 -1.53 4.45 0.55
CA LEU A 48 -2.63 5.14 -0.11
C LEU A 48 -3.46 5.93 0.88
N ARG A 49 -3.88 7.13 0.46
CA ARG A 49 -4.76 8.00 1.23
C ARG A 49 -6.19 7.87 0.70
N LEU A 50 -7.14 7.70 1.62
CA LEU A 50 -8.56 7.92 1.34
C LEU A 50 -8.96 9.28 1.91
N ALA A 51 -9.51 10.15 1.06
CA ALA A 51 -10.05 11.45 1.48
C ALA A 51 -11.51 11.37 1.96
N ALA A 52 -12.23 10.31 1.59
CA ALA A 52 -13.62 10.07 1.95
C ALA A 52 -13.83 8.59 2.34
N ILE A 53 -15.00 8.25 2.88
CA ILE A 53 -15.35 6.86 3.18
C ILE A 53 -15.40 6.05 1.89
N ALA A 54 -14.69 4.92 1.86
CA ALA A 54 -14.75 3.96 0.76
C ALA A 54 -15.44 2.67 1.22
N ARG A 55 -16.52 2.28 0.55
CA ARG A 55 -17.21 1.00 0.77
C ARG A 55 -16.70 -0.03 -0.22
N VAL A 56 -16.16 -1.13 0.30
CA VAL A 56 -15.45 -2.13 -0.47
C VAL A 56 -16.14 -3.48 -0.31
N ALA A 57 -16.71 -3.97 -1.41
CA ALA A 57 -17.24 -5.33 -1.49
C ALA A 57 -16.10 -6.31 -1.83
N VAL A 58 -15.80 -7.22 -0.91
CA VAL A 58 -14.88 -8.34 -1.13
C VAL A 58 -15.72 -9.59 -1.35
N PRO A 59 -15.54 -10.35 -2.46
CA PRO A 59 -16.31 -11.57 -2.71
C PRO A 59 -16.25 -12.52 -1.52
N GLY A 60 -17.41 -13.04 -1.10
CA GLY A 60 -17.54 -13.95 0.04
C GLY A 60 -17.42 -13.29 1.41
N ARG A 61 -17.54 -11.95 1.51
CA ARG A 61 -17.53 -11.20 2.77
C ARG A 61 -18.50 -10.03 2.75
N ASP A 62 -18.85 -9.57 3.95
CA ASP A 62 -19.59 -8.33 4.12
C ASP A 62 -18.82 -7.13 3.57
N THR A 63 -19.57 -6.11 3.17
CA THR A 63 -19.00 -4.84 2.70
C THR A 63 -18.23 -4.17 3.83
N ILE A 64 -16.96 -3.86 3.57
CA ILE A 64 -16.08 -3.19 4.54
C ILE A 64 -16.13 -1.68 4.29
N SER A 65 -16.34 -0.89 5.33
CA SER A 65 -16.28 0.57 5.26
C SER A 65 -14.92 1.08 5.76
N PHE A 66 -14.13 1.65 4.85
CA PHE A 66 -12.85 2.28 5.17
C PHE A 66 -13.06 3.78 5.38
N LYS A 67 -12.60 4.30 6.51
CA LYS A 67 -12.67 5.73 6.87
C LYS A 67 -11.60 6.53 6.12
N PRO A 68 -11.73 7.87 6.03
CA PRO A 68 -10.64 8.72 5.55
C PRO A 68 -9.39 8.52 6.42
N ALA A 69 -8.32 7.98 5.84
CA ALA A 69 -7.08 7.65 6.54
C ALA A 69 -5.97 7.29 5.54
N TRP A 70 -4.74 7.18 6.06
CA TRP A 70 -3.65 6.51 5.39
C TRP A 70 -3.74 5.00 5.63
N TYR A 71 -3.62 4.26 4.54
CA TYR A 71 -3.58 2.80 4.53
C TYR A 71 -2.28 2.33 3.89
N PHE A 72 -1.77 1.21 4.41
CA PHE A 72 -0.48 0.65 4.02
C PHE A 72 -0.69 -0.82 3.69
N TYR A 73 -0.50 -1.16 2.42
CA TYR A 73 -0.68 -2.52 1.93
C TYR A 73 0.66 -3.16 1.59
N ALA A 74 1.00 -4.26 2.25
CA ALA A 74 2.17 -5.06 1.91
C ALA A 74 1.82 -6.04 0.79
N GLY A 75 2.60 -6.04 -0.30
CA GLY A 75 2.35 -6.92 -1.44
C GLY A 75 3.60 -7.57 -2.00
N SER A 76 3.44 -8.79 -2.51
CA SER A 76 4.46 -9.57 -3.18
C SER A 76 4.58 -9.22 -4.67
N ALA A 77 5.82 -9.23 -5.17
CA ALA A 77 6.15 -8.91 -6.55
C ALA A 77 7.17 -9.91 -7.14
N ARG A 78 6.81 -11.20 -7.15
CA ARG A 78 7.65 -12.29 -7.67
C ARG A 78 7.42 -12.65 -9.14
N GLY A 79 6.29 -12.22 -9.70
CA GLY A 79 5.89 -12.47 -11.08
C GLY A 79 6.61 -11.61 -12.12
N SER A 80 6.15 -11.71 -13.38
CA SER A 80 6.69 -10.94 -14.50
C SER A 80 6.58 -9.43 -14.25
N GLY A 81 7.64 -8.70 -14.59
CA GLY A 81 7.75 -7.24 -14.40
C GLY A 81 8.00 -6.78 -12.96
N GLY A 82 8.08 -7.69 -11.99
CA GLY A 82 8.54 -7.41 -10.62
C GLY A 82 7.75 -6.32 -9.89
N ILE A 83 8.43 -5.59 -9.00
CA ILE A 83 7.84 -4.54 -8.16
C ILE A 83 7.26 -3.42 -9.04
N ARG A 84 7.99 -3.03 -10.09
CA ARG A 84 7.55 -2.02 -11.07
C ARG A 84 6.15 -2.32 -11.60
N ALA A 85 5.94 -3.51 -12.15
CA ALA A 85 4.66 -3.86 -12.76
C ALA A 85 3.50 -3.84 -11.75
N ARG A 86 3.76 -4.25 -10.50
CA ARG A 86 2.76 -4.22 -9.43
C ARG A 86 2.41 -2.78 -9.05
N LEU A 87 3.39 -1.97 -8.71
CA LEU A 87 3.17 -0.57 -8.33
C LEU A 87 2.54 0.24 -9.47
N LYS A 88 3.03 0.10 -10.71
CA LYS A 88 2.45 0.75 -11.90
C LYS A 88 0.98 0.39 -12.08
N ARG A 89 0.60 -0.87 -11.84
CA ARG A 89 -0.82 -1.26 -11.86
C ARG A 89 -1.59 -0.57 -10.75
N HIS A 90 -1.06 -0.52 -9.54
CA HIS A 90 -1.75 0.08 -8.39
C HIS A 90 -1.97 1.58 -8.56
N PHE A 91 -1.02 2.32 -9.12
CA PHE A 91 -1.13 3.77 -9.34
C PHE A 91 -2.22 4.19 -10.34
N ARG A 92 -2.75 3.27 -11.16
CA ARG A 92 -3.85 3.61 -12.07
C ARG A 92 -5.16 3.79 -11.28
N HIS A 93 -6.02 4.74 -11.61
CA HIS A 93 -7.39 4.76 -11.07
C HIS A 93 -8.33 3.91 -11.93
N ARG A 94 -8.28 4.09 -13.24
CA ARG A 94 -9.12 3.33 -14.19
C ARG A 94 -8.46 1.98 -14.51
N LYS A 95 -8.99 0.91 -13.93
CA LYS A 95 -8.56 -0.48 -14.18
C LYS A 95 -9.70 -1.46 -13.91
N LYS A 96 -9.62 -2.67 -14.48
CA LYS A 96 -10.42 -3.81 -14.01
C LYS A 96 -9.93 -4.24 -12.64
N ILE A 97 -10.84 -4.34 -11.66
CA ILE A 97 -10.55 -4.80 -10.31
C ILE A 97 -10.15 -6.28 -10.36
N HIS A 98 -8.96 -6.60 -9.87
CA HIS A 98 -8.46 -7.97 -9.83
C HIS A 98 -8.02 -8.37 -8.42
N TRP A 99 -7.30 -7.50 -7.72
CA TRP A 99 -6.84 -7.77 -6.34
C TRP A 99 -7.70 -7.05 -5.30
N HIS A 100 -7.63 -7.49 -4.04
CA HIS A 100 -8.33 -6.85 -2.94
C HIS A 100 -8.00 -5.36 -2.85
N ILE A 101 -6.70 -5.03 -2.89
CA ILE A 101 -6.21 -3.65 -2.82
C ILE A 101 -6.68 -2.77 -3.99
N ASP A 102 -6.98 -3.35 -5.16
CA ASP A 102 -7.46 -2.56 -6.31
C ASP A 102 -8.73 -1.78 -5.94
N ARG A 103 -9.60 -2.39 -5.12
CA ARG A 103 -10.86 -1.78 -4.65
C ARG A 103 -10.66 -0.51 -3.82
N LEU A 104 -9.49 -0.36 -3.21
CA LEU A 104 -9.08 0.88 -2.53
C LEU A 104 -8.36 1.83 -3.48
N THR A 105 -7.44 1.33 -4.31
CA THR A 105 -6.65 2.19 -5.21
C THR A 105 -7.51 3.01 -6.18
N VAL A 106 -8.66 2.48 -6.61
CA VAL A 106 -9.56 3.23 -7.51
C VAL A 106 -10.20 4.45 -6.83
N ASN A 107 -10.25 4.47 -5.50
CA ASN A 107 -10.84 5.55 -4.68
C ASN A 107 -9.77 6.37 -3.92
N ALA A 108 -8.49 6.09 -4.12
CA ALA A 108 -7.41 6.79 -3.41
C ALA A 108 -7.31 8.24 -3.89
N SER A 109 -7.04 9.18 -2.98
CA SER A 109 -6.70 10.56 -3.35
C SER A 109 -5.20 10.72 -3.61
N LEU A 110 -4.37 9.92 -2.93
CA LEU A 110 -2.91 9.89 -3.08
C LEU A 110 -2.41 8.46 -2.97
N MET A 111 -1.34 8.15 -3.70
CA MET A 111 -0.66 6.87 -3.65
C MET A 111 0.85 7.05 -3.79
N ALA A 112 1.60 6.27 -3.01
CA ALA A 112 3.04 6.14 -3.13
C ALA A 112 3.46 4.69 -2.87
N GLY A 113 4.51 4.25 -3.52
CA GLY A 113 5.11 2.94 -3.35
C GLY A 113 6.39 3.02 -2.53
N PHE A 114 6.63 2.00 -1.73
CA PHE A 114 7.90 1.77 -1.06
C PHE A 114 8.43 0.39 -1.48
N ALA A 115 9.43 0.38 -2.35
CA ALA A 115 9.97 -0.82 -2.97
C ALA A 115 11.04 -1.47 -2.09
N VAL A 116 10.89 -2.78 -1.84
CA VAL A 116 11.84 -3.59 -1.07
C VAL A 116 12.30 -4.75 -1.93
N THR A 117 13.41 -4.54 -2.65
CA THR A 117 14.02 -5.55 -3.51
C THR A 117 14.41 -6.77 -2.68
N ASN A 118 14.12 -7.98 -3.19
CA ASN A 118 14.30 -9.26 -2.49
C ASN A 118 13.51 -9.41 -1.17
N GLY A 119 12.68 -8.45 -0.79
CA GLY A 119 11.84 -8.52 0.40
C GLY A 119 10.72 -9.56 0.30
N ARG A 120 10.08 -9.82 1.45
CA ARG A 120 8.85 -10.63 1.57
C ARG A 120 7.77 -9.79 2.22
N GLU A 121 6.54 -9.87 1.71
CA GLU A 121 5.43 -9.06 2.20
C GLU A 121 5.10 -9.32 3.68
N CYS A 122 5.23 -10.57 4.16
CA CYS A 122 4.98 -10.90 5.56
C CYS A 122 5.99 -10.25 6.51
N ASP A 123 7.26 -10.10 6.10
CA ASP A 123 8.27 -9.41 6.90
C ASP A 123 7.91 -7.92 7.02
N LEU A 124 7.39 -7.32 5.94
CA LEU A 124 6.93 -5.93 5.94
C LEU A 124 5.75 -5.75 6.91
N VAL A 125 4.76 -6.65 6.89
CA VAL A 125 3.65 -6.64 7.86
C VAL A 125 4.19 -6.75 9.29
N GLY A 126 5.15 -7.65 9.52
CA GLY A 126 5.80 -7.86 10.82
C GLY A 126 6.48 -6.59 11.34
N HIS A 127 7.32 -5.94 10.54
CA HIS A 127 7.99 -4.68 10.92
C HIS A 127 6.99 -3.57 11.26
N LEU A 128 5.95 -3.40 10.44
CA LEU A 128 4.94 -2.37 10.68
C LEU A 128 4.19 -2.60 11.99
N LEU A 129 3.78 -3.82 12.28
CA LEU A 129 3.10 -4.14 13.54
C LEU A 129 4.04 -4.02 14.75
N ALA A 130 5.29 -4.51 14.63
CA ALA A 130 6.29 -4.43 15.68
C ALA A 130 6.65 -2.99 16.06
N SER A 131 6.52 -2.04 15.13
CA SER A 131 6.74 -0.61 15.39
C SER A 131 5.72 0.04 16.34
N GLN A 132 4.60 -0.66 16.64
CA GLN A 132 3.48 -0.15 17.43
C GLN A 132 2.81 1.13 16.89
N ARG A 133 3.09 1.49 15.63
CA ARG A 133 2.48 2.65 14.94
C ARG A 133 1.36 2.26 13.98
N PHE A 134 1.22 0.98 13.70
CA PHE A 134 0.27 0.45 12.74
C PHE A 134 -0.61 -0.62 13.37
N THR A 135 -1.86 -0.67 12.91
CA THR A 135 -2.82 -1.70 13.30
C THR A 135 -3.49 -2.29 12.06
N ILE A 136 -4.07 -3.48 12.23
CA ILE A 136 -4.83 -4.16 11.18
C ILE A 136 -6.00 -3.28 10.75
N ALA A 137 -6.06 -2.94 9.46
CA ALA A 137 -7.16 -2.13 8.92
C ALA A 137 -8.42 -2.96 8.66
N ALA A 138 -8.24 -4.19 8.17
CA ALA A 138 -9.33 -5.12 7.89
C ALA A 138 -8.81 -6.56 7.94
N LYS A 139 -9.38 -7.40 8.82
CA LYS A 139 -9.01 -8.81 8.94
C LYS A 139 -9.26 -9.57 7.64
N GLY A 140 -8.32 -10.42 7.26
CA GLY A 140 -8.35 -11.22 6.04
C GLY A 140 -8.13 -10.43 4.74
N PHE A 141 -7.77 -9.14 4.79
CA PHE A 141 -7.63 -8.35 3.58
C PHE A 141 -6.28 -8.59 2.92
N GLY A 142 -6.30 -9.04 1.65
CA GLY A 142 -5.09 -9.14 0.83
C GLY A 142 -4.06 -10.17 1.27
N ASN A 143 -4.45 -11.16 2.08
CA ASN A 143 -3.62 -12.23 2.64
C ASN A 143 -4.11 -13.63 2.21
N THR A 144 -4.75 -13.78 1.04
CA THR A 144 -5.43 -15.02 0.63
C THR A 144 -4.48 -16.23 0.58
N ASP A 145 -3.23 -16.02 0.18
CA ASP A 145 -2.15 -17.00 0.09
C ASP A 145 -1.22 -16.98 1.32
N CYS A 146 -1.58 -16.25 2.37
CA CYS A 146 -0.77 -16.10 3.58
C CYS A 146 -1.49 -16.69 4.79
N THR A 147 -0.87 -17.68 5.42
CA THR A 147 -1.39 -18.37 6.61
C THR A 147 -0.96 -17.72 7.93
N VAL A 148 0.01 -16.81 7.89
CA VAL A 148 0.63 -16.22 9.09
C VAL A 148 0.01 -14.86 9.43
N CYS A 149 -0.18 -14.00 8.43
CA CYS A 149 -0.66 -12.65 8.66
C CYS A 149 -2.18 -12.61 8.74
N HIS A 150 -2.72 -11.93 9.75
CA HIS A 150 -4.16 -11.68 9.85
C HIS A 150 -4.69 -10.73 8.77
N SER A 151 -3.82 -9.90 8.18
CA SER A 151 -4.11 -9.00 7.07
C SER A 151 -2.81 -8.47 6.49
N HIS A 152 -2.80 -8.14 5.20
CA HIS A 152 -1.72 -7.37 4.59
C HIS A 152 -2.07 -5.88 4.45
N LEU A 153 -3.28 -5.48 4.85
CA LEU A 153 -3.71 -4.09 4.89
C LEU A 153 -3.71 -3.57 6.32
N LEU A 154 -2.84 -2.60 6.56
CA LEU A 154 -2.71 -1.90 7.82
C LEU A 154 -3.14 -0.45 7.69
N ARG A 155 -3.40 0.19 8.82
CA ARG A 155 -3.57 1.64 8.94
C ARG A 155 -2.69 2.15 10.07
N ARG A 156 -2.33 3.42 9.99
CA ARG A 156 -1.66 4.10 11.11
C ARG A 156 -2.63 4.21 12.29
N MET A 157 -2.11 4.06 13.52
CA MET A 157 -2.86 4.30 14.76
C MET A 157 -3.11 5.79 14.99
#